data_AF-A0A2M8QWL2-F1
#
_entry.id   AF-A0A2M8QWL2-F1
#
_cell.length_a   1.000
_cell.length_b   1.000
_cell.length_c   1.000
_cell.angle_alpha   90.00
_cell.angle_beta   90.00
_cell.angle_gamma   90.00
#
_symmetry.space_group_name_H-M   'P 1'
#
loop_
_entity.id
_entity.type
_entity.pdbx_description
1 polymer ?
#
loop_
_entity_poly.entity_id
_entity_poly.type
_entity_poly.pdbx_seq_one_letter_code
_entity_poly.pdbx_strand_id
1 'polypeptide(L)'
;EEAQAIPFLKRFTVFNTDQCDDLPAEIATTAPPAPPGLIEPKVEYLIKATGIDFRIGGNRAFYVPAEDYVQVPPPQAYFEPINWHRTTLHELAHASGHESRLNRDLSGSYGCKKYAFEELIAEISSAFSCASLGIVPTVRHADYI
;
A
#
# COMPACT_ATOMS: atom_id res chain seq x y z
N GLU A 1 -1.27 -15.62 -43.64
CA GLU A 1 -0.44 -14.87 -42.67
C GLU A 1 -1.33 -14.51 -41.49
N GLU A 2 -0.89 -14.82 -40.27
CA GLU A 2 -1.57 -14.36 -39.05
C GLU A 2 -1.00 -13.01 -38.63
N ALA A 3 -1.88 -12.08 -38.25
CA ALA A 3 -1.47 -10.75 -37.78
C ALA A 3 -0.75 -10.87 -36.42
N GLN A 4 0.41 -10.21 -36.29
CA GLN A 4 1.21 -10.20 -35.08
C GLN A 4 0.91 -8.97 -34.22
N ALA A 5 0.67 -9.18 -32.91
CA ALA A 5 0.45 -8.09 -31.97
C ALA A 5 1.77 -7.41 -31.57
N ILE A 6 1.83 -6.09 -31.62
CA ILE A 6 2.99 -5.29 -31.19
C ILE A 6 2.59 -4.46 -29.95
N PRO A 7 3.26 -4.63 -28.80
CA PRO A 7 3.01 -3.79 -27.63
C PRO A 7 3.55 -2.38 -27.86
N PHE A 8 2.79 -1.36 -27.47
CA PHE A 8 3.22 0.03 -27.51
C PHE A 8 2.65 0.81 -26.32
N LEU A 9 3.33 1.89 -25.93
CA LEU A 9 2.89 2.81 -24.91
C LEU A 9 2.18 4.00 -25.56
N LYS A 10 0.95 4.31 -25.13
CA LYS A 10 0.18 5.47 -25.57
C LYS A 10 -0.04 6.43 -24.42
N ARG A 11 0.15 7.73 -24.71
CA ARG A 11 -0.18 8.81 -23.78
C ARG A 11 -1.60 9.31 -24.02
N PHE A 12 -2.28 9.65 -22.94
CA PHE A 12 -3.54 10.38 -22.95
C PHE A 12 -3.37 11.70 -22.17
N THR A 13 -4.16 12.70 -22.54
CA THR A 13 -4.28 13.95 -21.78
C THR A 13 -5.63 13.93 -21.08
N VAL A 14 -5.62 14.14 -19.76
CA VAL A 14 -6.81 14.16 -18.90
C VAL A 14 -6.85 15.46 -18.10
N PHE A 15 -8.04 15.87 -17.69
CA PHE A 15 -8.28 17.06 -16.87
C PHE A 15 -8.92 16.64 -15.56
N ASN A 16 -8.50 17.25 -14.45
CA ASN A 16 -9.17 17.09 -13.15
C ASN A 16 -10.57 17.73 -13.22
N THR A 17 -11.52 17.22 -12.43
CA THR A 17 -12.89 17.74 -12.36
C THR A 17 -12.94 19.24 -12.02
N ASP A 18 -12.01 19.72 -11.20
CA ASP A 18 -11.92 21.13 -10.79
C ASP A 18 -11.45 22.05 -11.93
N GLN A 19 -11.02 21.48 -13.06
CA GLN A 19 -10.60 22.20 -14.26
C GLN A 19 -11.71 22.26 -15.33
N CYS A 20 -12.90 21.73 -15.01
CA CYS A 20 -14.01 21.60 -15.95
C CYS A 20 -15.28 22.26 -15.37
N ASP A 21 -15.92 23.13 -16.14
CA ASP A 21 -17.21 23.72 -15.79
C ASP A 21 -18.37 22.81 -16.25
N ASP A 22 -19.57 23.01 -15.67
CA ASP A 22 -20.83 22.36 -16.05
C ASP A 22 -20.83 20.81 -16.06
N LEU A 23 -20.02 20.18 -15.21
CA LEU A 23 -20.01 18.72 -15.05
C LEU A 23 -21.28 18.20 -14.35
N PRO A 24 -21.80 17.01 -14.72
CA PRO A 24 -22.85 16.34 -13.98
C PRO A 24 -22.48 16.12 -12.50
N ALA A 25 -23.42 16.38 -11.59
CA ALA A 25 -23.18 16.31 -10.14
C ALA A 25 -22.67 14.95 -9.64
N GLU A 26 -22.96 13.87 -10.38
CA GLU A 26 -22.55 12.50 -10.07
C GLU A 26 -21.04 12.27 -10.21
N ILE A 27 -20.31 13.14 -10.93
CA ILE A 27 -18.86 13.00 -11.18
C ILE A 27 -18.02 13.54 -9.99
N ALA A 28 -18.61 14.37 -9.12
CA ALA A 28 -17.90 15.11 -8.07
C ALA A 28 -17.96 14.48 -6.67
N THR A 29 -18.10 13.15 -6.54
CA THR A 29 -18.24 12.53 -5.22
C THR A 29 -16.89 12.25 -4.55
N THR A 30 -16.58 13.02 -3.51
CA THR A 30 -15.53 12.68 -2.52
C THR A 30 -15.98 11.54 -1.61
N ALA A 31 -15.10 10.57 -1.38
CA ALA A 31 -15.37 9.50 -0.40
C ALA A 31 -15.53 10.09 1.01
N PRO A 32 -16.50 9.61 1.81
CA PRO A 32 -16.68 10.08 3.18
C PRO A 32 -15.46 9.70 4.05
N PRO A 33 -15.09 10.55 5.02
CA PRO A 33 -13.99 10.26 5.94
C PRO A 33 -14.30 9.01 6.77
N ALA A 34 -13.27 8.23 7.07
CA ALA A 34 -13.40 7.04 7.89
C ALA A 34 -13.78 7.40 9.35
N PRO A 35 -14.64 6.60 10.01
CA PRO A 35 -15.01 6.82 11.40
C PRO A 35 -13.83 6.55 12.35
N PRO A 36 -13.71 7.29 13.48
CA PRO A 36 -12.55 7.18 14.36
C PRO A 36 -12.45 5.83 15.08
N GLY A 37 -11.26 5.22 15.03
CA GLY A 37 -10.87 4.02 15.77
C GLY A 37 -9.34 3.82 15.73
N LEU A 38 -8.77 3.02 16.65
CA LEU A 38 -7.32 2.72 16.64
C LEU A 38 -6.91 1.87 15.43
N ILE A 39 -7.80 0.96 15.00
CA ILE A 39 -7.68 0.22 13.76
C ILE A 39 -8.97 0.45 12.96
N GLU A 40 -8.82 0.91 11.71
CA GLU A 40 -9.95 1.02 10.80
C GLU A 40 -10.53 -0.36 10.49
N PRO A 41 -11.85 -0.59 10.62
CA PRO A 41 -12.45 -1.90 10.41
C PRO A 41 -12.12 -2.53 9.04
N LYS A 42 -11.95 -1.68 8.02
CA LYS A 42 -11.56 -2.13 6.68
C LYS A 42 -10.12 -2.67 6.62
N VAL A 43 -9.20 -2.11 7.42
CA VAL A 43 -7.82 -2.64 7.50
C VAL A 43 -7.82 -3.96 8.25
N GLU A 44 -8.55 -4.05 9.36
CA GLU A 44 -8.67 -5.32 10.10
C GLU A 44 -9.25 -6.44 9.21
N TYR A 45 -10.30 -6.12 8.45
CA TYR A 45 -10.87 -7.03 7.47
C TYR A 45 -9.84 -7.44 6.41
N LEU A 46 -9.11 -6.47 5.83
CA LEU A 46 -8.10 -6.76 4.81
C LEU A 46 -7.00 -7.67 5.35
N ILE A 47 -6.45 -7.38 6.54
CA ILE A 47 -5.43 -8.22 7.20
C ILE A 47 -5.94 -9.67 7.27
N LYS A 48 -7.15 -9.88 7.80
CA LYS A 48 -7.75 -11.22 7.91
C LYS A 48 -7.96 -11.87 6.53
N ALA A 49 -8.41 -11.10 5.54
CA ALA A 49 -8.67 -11.59 4.20
C ALA A 49 -7.40 -11.97 3.43
N THR A 50 -6.24 -11.42 3.79
CA THR A 50 -4.97 -11.78 3.14
C THR A 50 -4.54 -13.23 3.41
N GLY A 51 -4.96 -13.81 4.54
CA GLY A 51 -4.50 -15.13 4.99
C GLY A 51 -3.03 -15.19 5.39
N ILE A 52 -2.32 -14.05 5.44
CA ILE A 52 -0.93 -13.96 5.89
C ILE A 52 -0.89 -14.10 7.41
N ASP A 53 0.11 -14.81 7.95
CA ASP A 53 0.38 -14.84 9.39
C ASP A 53 0.77 -13.43 9.85
N PHE A 54 -0.16 -12.74 10.51
CA PHE A 54 -0.02 -11.36 10.93
C PHE A 54 0.01 -11.27 12.46
N ARG A 55 1.13 -10.76 12.98
CA ARG A 55 1.44 -10.76 14.41
C ARG A 55 1.57 -9.33 14.92
N ILE A 56 0.88 -9.03 16.01
CA ILE A 56 0.98 -7.74 16.71
C ILE A 56 1.83 -7.92 17.96
N GLY A 57 2.92 -7.17 18.08
CA GLY A 57 3.84 -7.23 19.21
C GLY A 57 5.24 -6.71 18.88
N GLY A 58 6.15 -6.78 19.84
CA GLY A 58 7.52 -6.27 19.67
C GLY A 58 7.55 -4.75 19.46
N ASN A 59 8.67 -4.26 18.94
CA ASN A 59 8.96 -2.83 18.76
C ASN A 59 9.40 -2.47 17.33
N ARG A 60 9.33 -3.41 16.39
CA ARG A 60 9.68 -3.21 14.98
C ARG A 60 8.62 -3.84 14.08
N ALA A 61 8.39 -3.20 12.94
CA ALA A 61 7.60 -3.75 11.85
C ALA A 61 8.53 -4.38 10.81
N PHE A 62 8.14 -5.53 10.28
CA PHE A 62 8.85 -6.23 9.21
C PHE A 62 8.03 -7.40 8.66
N TYR A 63 8.25 -7.75 7.40
CA TYR A 63 7.94 -9.03 6.81
C TYR A 63 9.18 -9.96 6.84
N VAL A 64 9.00 -11.25 7.14
CA VAL A 64 10.06 -12.27 7.11
C VAL A 64 9.81 -13.25 5.95
N PRO A 65 10.51 -13.14 4.82
CA PRO A 65 10.27 -14.01 3.66
C PRO A 65 10.47 -15.50 3.94
N ALA A 66 11.47 -15.85 4.76
CA ALA A 66 11.80 -17.25 5.03
C ALA A 66 10.77 -17.99 5.88
N GLU A 67 10.02 -17.27 6.71
CA GLU A 67 9.01 -17.82 7.63
C GLU A 67 7.58 -17.40 7.25
N ASP A 68 7.45 -16.59 6.19
CA ASP A 68 6.19 -16.08 5.64
C ASP A 68 5.24 -15.46 6.68
N TYR A 69 5.73 -14.51 7.48
CA TYR A 69 4.90 -13.76 8.42
C TYR A 69 5.22 -12.27 8.44
N VAL A 70 4.23 -11.48 8.84
CA VAL A 70 4.33 -10.05 9.12
C VAL A 70 4.28 -9.83 10.63
N GLN A 71 5.21 -9.03 11.13
CA GLN A 71 5.20 -8.51 12.49
C GLN A 71 5.00 -7.00 12.44
N VAL A 72 4.11 -6.47 13.28
CA VAL A 72 4.02 -5.03 13.54
C VAL A 72 3.90 -4.74 15.04
N PRO A 73 4.43 -3.60 15.52
CA PRO A 73 4.19 -3.16 16.89
C PRO A 73 2.69 -2.90 17.15
N PRO A 74 2.26 -2.88 18.43
CA PRO A 74 0.91 -2.49 18.79
C PRO A 74 0.56 -1.08 18.26
N PRO A 75 -0.69 -0.81 17.85
CA PRO A 75 -1.13 0.52 17.41
C PRO A 75 -0.77 1.66 18.37
N GLN A 76 -0.74 1.36 19.67
CA GLN A 76 -0.40 2.31 20.74
C GLN A 76 1.06 2.77 20.71
N ALA A 77 1.93 2.07 19.99
CA ALA A 77 3.32 2.46 19.78
C ALA A 77 3.48 3.59 18.74
N TYR A 78 2.40 3.95 18.03
CA TYR A 78 2.40 4.96 16.98
C TYR A 78 1.75 6.25 17.44
N PHE A 79 2.31 7.39 17.02
CA PHE A 79 1.82 8.71 17.39
C PHE A 79 0.42 9.01 16.83
N GLU A 80 0.12 8.53 15.63
CA GLU A 80 -1.18 8.68 14.97
C GLU A 80 -1.61 7.31 14.41
N PRO A 81 -2.91 6.96 14.48
CA PRO A 81 -3.43 5.69 13.94
C PRO A 81 -3.03 5.43 12.48
N ILE A 82 -3.05 6.48 11.65
CA ILE A 82 -2.65 6.44 10.25
C ILE A 82 -1.25 5.83 10.03
N ASN A 83 -0.31 6.09 10.94
CA ASN A 83 1.05 5.59 10.82
C ASN A 83 1.09 4.08 11.02
N TRP A 84 0.24 3.54 11.91
CA TRP A 84 0.09 2.10 12.08
C TRP A 84 -0.50 1.44 10.83
N HIS A 85 -1.52 2.05 10.20
CA HIS A 85 -2.13 1.53 8.97
C HIS A 85 -1.13 1.49 7.81
N ARG A 86 -0.37 2.57 7.59
CA ARG A 86 0.64 2.62 6.53
C ARG A 86 1.74 1.59 6.71
N THR A 87 2.29 1.49 7.92
CA THR A 87 3.32 0.49 8.22
C THR A 87 2.77 -0.91 8.01
N THR A 88 1.56 -1.19 8.50
CA THR A 88 0.91 -2.49 8.30
C THR A 88 0.73 -2.84 6.82
N LEU A 89 0.21 -1.91 6.02
CA LEU A 89 -0.04 -2.13 4.59
C LEU A 89 1.28 -2.21 3.79
N HIS A 90 2.33 -1.53 4.23
CA HIS A 90 3.68 -1.65 3.67
C HIS A 90 4.23 -3.06 3.89
N GLU A 91 4.19 -3.59 5.12
CA GLU A 91 4.68 -4.96 5.37
C GLU A 91 3.83 -6.03 4.67
N LEU A 92 2.51 -5.84 4.57
CA LEU A 92 1.65 -6.71 3.76
C LEU A 92 1.98 -6.64 2.27
N ALA A 93 2.42 -5.49 1.77
CA ALA A 93 2.88 -5.35 0.40
C ALA A 93 4.16 -6.16 0.16
N HIS A 94 5.14 -6.14 1.07
CA HIS A 94 6.29 -7.05 1.02
C HIS A 94 5.86 -8.51 1.05
N ALA A 95 4.93 -8.87 1.94
CA ALA A 95 4.41 -10.21 2.01
C ALA A 95 3.85 -10.66 0.65
N SER A 96 3.08 -9.84 -0.06
CA SER A 96 2.57 -10.20 -1.39
C SER A 96 3.65 -10.66 -2.40
N GLY A 97 4.92 -10.28 -2.19
CA GLY A 97 6.06 -10.65 -3.03
C GLY A 97 6.62 -12.06 -2.84
N HIS A 98 6.17 -12.83 -1.85
CA HIS A 98 6.63 -14.20 -1.60
C HIS A 98 6.49 -15.12 -2.82
N GLU A 99 7.32 -16.18 -2.88
CA GLU A 99 7.38 -17.13 -3.98
C GLU A 99 6.05 -17.84 -4.27
N SER A 100 5.22 -18.06 -3.25
CA SER A 100 3.88 -18.64 -3.40
C SER A 100 2.80 -17.64 -3.85
N ARG A 101 3.16 -16.37 -4.02
CA ARG A 101 2.26 -15.26 -4.34
C ARG A 101 2.70 -14.58 -5.64
N LEU A 102 3.16 -13.33 -5.59
CA LEU A 102 3.60 -12.60 -6.79
C LEU A 102 5.03 -12.95 -7.21
N ASN A 103 5.75 -13.73 -6.41
CA ASN A 103 7.09 -14.24 -6.70
C ASN A 103 8.06 -13.14 -7.18
N ARG A 104 8.15 -12.06 -6.40
CA ARG A 104 9.10 -10.96 -6.64
C ARG A 104 10.47 -11.31 -6.05
N ASP A 105 11.52 -10.68 -6.58
CA ASP A 105 12.89 -10.87 -6.08
C ASP A 105 13.10 -10.09 -4.76
N LEU A 106 12.93 -10.78 -3.63
CA LEU A 106 13.16 -10.26 -2.28
C LEU A 106 14.59 -10.52 -1.75
N SER A 107 15.54 -10.92 -2.61
CA SER A 107 16.92 -11.26 -2.19
C SER A 107 17.82 -10.04 -1.92
N GLY A 108 17.32 -8.83 -2.17
CA GLY A 108 18.07 -7.59 -1.97
C GLY A 108 18.40 -7.32 -0.51
N SER A 109 19.63 -6.89 -0.23
CA SER A 109 20.02 -6.40 1.10
C SER A 109 19.94 -4.87 1.17
N TYR A 110 19.79 -4.33 2.38
CA TYR A 110 19.73 -2.89 2.63
C TYR A 110 20.81 -2.12 1.87
N GLY A 111 20.40 -1.04 1.20
CA GLY A 111 21.29 -0.18 0.40
C GLY A 111 21.58 -0.65 -1.02
N CYS A 112 21.11 -1.84 -1.45
CA CYS A 112 21.26 -2.28 -2.83
C CYS A 112 20.08 -1.83 -3.71
N LYS A 113 20.28 -1.82 -5.04
CA LYS A 113 19.24 -1.45 -6.02
C LYS A 113 18.00 -2.36 -5.96
N LYS A 114 18.21 -3.67 -5.73
CA LYS A 114 17.10 -4.63 -5.62
C LYS A 114 16.22 -4.33 -4.41
N TYR A 115 16.86 -4.08 -3.27
CA TYR A 115 16.20 -3.67 -2.04
C TYR A 115 15.41 -2.37 -2.24
N ALA A 116 16.05 -1.32 -2.77
CA ALA A 116 15.38 -0.04 -3.02
C ALA A 116 14.18 -0.16 -3.99
N PHE A 117 14.26 -1.07 -4.96
CA PHE A 117 13.15 -1.31 -5.89
C PHE A 117 11.96 -2.00 -5.20
N GLU A 118 12.20 -2.95 -4.31
CA GLU A 118 11.14 -3.60 -3.54
C GLU A 118 10.51 -2.66 -2.51
N GLU A 119 11.30 -1.83 -1.83
CA GLU A 119 10.80 -0.77 -0.95
C GLU A 119 9.90 0.22 -1.71
N LEU A 120 10.29 0.61 -2.94
CA LEU A 120 9.45 1.45 -3.81
C LEU A 120 8.11 0.77 -4.14
N ILE A 121 8.12 -0.53 -4.43
CA ILE A 121 6.89 -1.29 -4.67
C ILE A 121 6.02 -1.31 -3.41
N ALA A 122 6.61 -1.59 -2.24
CA ALA A 122 5.88 -1.66 -0.98
C ALA A 122 5.26 -0.31 -0.60
N GLU A 123 6.00 0.78 -0.76
CA GLU A 123 5.52 2.12 -0.42
C GLU A 123 4.40 2.59 -1.37
N ILE A 124 4.55 2.38 -2.67
CA ILE A 124 3.50 2.69 -3.65
C ILE A 124 2.25 1.83 -3.37
N SER A 125 2.42 0.55 -3.08
CA SER A 125 1.32 -0.36 -2.76
C SER A 125 0.59 0.04 -1.47
N SER A 126 1.33 0.46 -0.45
CA SER A 126 0.77 0.98 0.80
C SER A 126 -0.04 2.25 0.57
N ALA A 127 0.49 3.19 -0.24
CA ALA A 127 -0.20 4.43 -0.60
C ALA A 127 -1.51 4.15 -1.36
N PHE A 128 -1.49 3.28 -2.38
CA PHE A 128 -2.71 2.89 -3.10
C PHE A 128 -3.71 2.15 -2.21
N SER A 129 -3.22 1.29 -1.32
CA SER A 129 -4.08 0.55 -0.38
C SER A 129 -4.75 1.50 0.62
N CYS A 130 -4.01 2.46 1.18
CA CYS A 130 -4.58 3.50 2.03
C CYS A 130 -5.67 4.28 1.30
N ALA A 131 -5.38 4.76 0.08
CA ALA A 131 -6.34 5.51 -0.74
C ALA A 131 -7.61 4.68 -1.04
N SER A 132 -7.45 3.40 -1.41
CA SER A 132 -8.56 2.48 -1.69
C SER A 132 -9.45 2.21 -0.47
N LEU A 133 -8.84 2.14 0.72
CA LEU A 133 -9.58 1.92 1.97
C LEU A 133 -10.22 3.20 2.53
N GLY A 134 -9.94 4.37 1.94
CA GLY A 134 -10.39 5.68 2.44
C GLY A 134 -9.58 6.17 3.65
N ILE A 135 -8.37 5.67 3.81
CA ILE A 135 -7.44 6.05 4.87
C ILE A 135 -6.69 7.29 4.38
N VAL A 136 -7.05 8.45 4.92
CA VAL A 136 -6.48 9.73 4.48
C VAL A 136 -5.07 9.89 5.07
N PRO A 137 -4.02 9.99 4.24
CA PRO A 137 -2.68 10.16 4.75
C PRO A 137 -2.46 11.58 5.30
N THR A 138 -1.94 11.72 6.52
CA THR A 138 -1.16 12.89 6.93
C THR A 138 0.15 12.94 6.13
N VAL A 139 0.38 14.03 5.41
CA VAL A 139 1.57 14.16 4.56
C VAL A 139 2.82 14.24 5.45
N ARG A 140 3.73 13.27 5.35
CA ARG A 140 5.13 13.39 5.83
C ARG A 140 6.04 13.18 4.63
N HIS A 141 6.92 14.16 4.39
CA HIS A 141 7.55 14.40 3.10
C HIS A 141 9.05 14.03 3.01
N ALA A 142 9.69 13.40 3.99
CA ALA A 142 11.16 13.37 3.97
C ALA A 142 11.89 12.12 4.49
N ASP A 143 11.25 11.11 5.08
CA ASP A 143 12.02 10.05 5.77
C ASP A 143 12.59 8.98 4.84
N TYR A 144 12.34 9.06 3.52
CA TYR A 144 12.74 8.06 2.52
C TYR A 144 13.40 8.63 1.25
N ILE A 145 13.71 9.94 1.21
CA ILE A 145 14.51 10.56 0.14
C ILE A 145 15.95 10.74 0.63
#